data_AF-A0A7Y9S1H7-F1
#
_entry.id   AF-A0A7Y9S1H7-F1
#
_cell.length_a   1.000
_cell.length_b   1.000
_cell.length_c   1.000
_cell.angle_alpha   90.00
_cell.angle_beta   90.00
_cell.angle_gamma   90.00
#
_symmetry.space_group_name_H-M   'P 1'
#
loop_
_entity.id
_entity.type
_entity.pdbx_description
1 polymer ?
#
loop_
_entity_poly.entity_id
_entity_poly.type
_entity_poly.pdbx_seq_one_letter_code
_entity_poly.pdbx_strand_id
1 'polypeptide(L)'
;MTTNVLVLVRAINSLPARKARETCVDMDGPHFDLAFLLPDGTIRVAHGTEAGCGGWRVGTVVRGKRGTATIVVKRFTGLLREQRSTMTPPPAKSKPLACPRAGSMTRATLLRPALPVRLAHATLCVTVGPAIVRSDLTRQEMDIITADLNAHAGISQFDGRCPLNSRSRRIIVAETDWGDRFVMETTCGTWLIPDESWWGPNAKSTHLLDAIARRAQ
;
A
#
# COMPACT_ATOMS: atom_id res chain seq x y z
N MET A 1 8.10 14.31 -0.14
CA MET A 1 8.72 14.84 1.10
C MET A 1 7.62 15.45 1.94
N THR A 2 7.44 15.03 3.20
CA THR A 2 6.38 15.59 4.05
C THR A 2 6.83 16.84 4.80
N THR A 3 5.99 17.88 4.88
CA THR A 3 6.13 18.96 5.86
C THR A 3 5.56 18.48 7.20
N ASN A 4 5.98 19.07 8.33
CA ASN A 4 5.60 18.65 9.69
C ASN A 4 6.21 17.31 10.17
N VAL A 5 7.39 16.93 9.68
CA VAL A 5 8.18 15.78 10.19
C VAL A 5 8.32 15.79 11.72
N LEU A 6 8.48 16.98 12.32
CA LEU A 6 8.57 17.12 13.77
C LEU A 6 7.34 16.62 14.52
N VAL A 7 6.13 16.73 13.94
CA VAL A 7 4.90 16.21 14.56
C VAL A 7 4.92 14.69 14.62
N LEU A 8 5.45 14.03 13.59
CA LEU A 8 5.59 12.58 13.52
C LEU A 8 6.69 12.08 14.44
N VAL A 9 7.83 12.76 14.45
CA VAL A 9 8.94 12.47 15.36
C VAL A 9 8.48 12.60 16.82
N ARG A 10 7.73 13.66 17.15
CA ARG A 10 7.12 13.81 18.49
C ARG A 10 6.13 12.69 18.78
N ALA A 11 5.25 12.35 17.84
CA ALA A 11 4.29 11.27 18.03
C ALA A 11 4.97 9.92 18.32
N ILE A 12 6.08 9.60 17.65
CA ILE A 12 6.85 8.38 17.90
C ILE A 12 7.62 8.46 19.22
N ASN A 13 8.26 9.59 19.52
CA ASN A 13 9.07 9.75 20.74
C ASN A 13 8.22 9.83 22.01
N SER A 14 6.98 10.31 21.93
CA SER A 14 6.02 10.30 23.03
C SER A 14 5.46 8.91 23.33
N LEU A 15 5.73 7.91 22.50
CA LEU A 15 5.35 6.53 22.80
C LEU A 15 6.17 6.01 23.97
N PRO A 16 5.54 5.30 24.93
CA PRO A 16 6.25 4.71 26.05
C PRO A 16 7.29 3.71 25.53
N ALA A 17 8.48 3.71 26.16
CA ALA A 17 9.47 2.68 25.89
C ALA A 17 8.89 1.32 26.28
N ARG A 18 9.13 0.32 25.42
CA ARG A 18 8.62 -1.03 25.68
C ARG A 18 9.45 -1.69 26.78
N LYS A 19 8.79 -2.36 27.73
CA LYS A 19 9.48 -3.11 28.78
C LYS A 19 10.17 -4.33 28.18
N ALA A 20 11.39 -4.63 28.62
CA ALA A 20 12.24 -5.69 28.05
C ALA A 20 11.67 -7.12 28.18
N ARG A 21 10.56 -7.34 28.91
CA ARG A 21 10.01 -8.67 29.25
C ARG A 21 8.68 -9.01 28.58
N GLU A 22 8.22 -8.24 27.61
CA GLU A 22 6.99 -8.59 26.87
C GLU A 22 7.29 -9.59 25.76
N THR A 23 6.91 -10.85 25.96
CA THR A 23 6.93 -11.89 24.93
C THR A 23 5.78 -11.67 23.96
N CYS A 24 6.05 -11.66 22.66
CA CYS A 24 5.03 -11.51 21.63
C CYS A 24 5.18 -12.65 20.65
N VAL A 25 4.06 -13.26 20.29
CA VAL A 25 4.04 -14.18 19.16
C VAL A 25 4.35 -13.34 17.93
N ASP A 26 5.44 -13.67 17.25
CA ASP A 26 5.75 -13.05 15.98
C ASP A 26 4.70 -13.55 14.99
N MET A 27 3.83 -12.64 14.59
CA MET A 27 2.82 -12.90 13.58
C MET A 27 3.41 -12.29 12.31
N ASP A 28 3.42 -13.02 11.19
CA ASP A 28 3.81 -12.44 9.90
C ASP A 28 2.77 -11.40 9.48
N GLY A 29 2.94 -10.16 9.94
CA GLY A 29 2.04 -9.06 9.64
C GLY A 29 2.77 -7.89 8.99
N PRO A 30 2.05 -6.79 8.75
CA PRO A 30 2.56 -5.67 7.99
C PRO A 30 3.72 -4.96 8.69
N HIS A 31 4.71 -4.51 7.89
CA HIS A 31 5.85 -3.72 8.33
C HIS A 31 5.91 -2.41 7.54
N PHE A 32 6.34 -1.33 8.20
CA PHE A 32 6.39 0.00 7.63
C PHE A 32 7.74 0.65 7.90
N ASP A 33 8.30 1.29 6.89
CA ASP A 33 9.51 2.11 7.03
C ASP A 33 9.16 3.57 6.74
N LEU A 34 9.39 4.43 7.73
CA LEU A 34 9.30 5.89 7.56
C LEU A 34 10.70 6.47 7.53
N ALA A 35 11.14 6.91 6.36
CA ALA A 35 12.40 7.63 6.18
C ALA A 35 12.20 9.14 6.33
N PHE A 36 12.98 9.75 7.20
CA PHE A 36 12.98 11.19 7.49
C PHE A 36 14.30 11.79 7.02
N LEU A 37 14.24 12.71 6.06
CA LEU A 37 15.38 13.56 5.69
C LEU A 37 15.43 14.76 6.63
N LEU A 38 16.53 14.90 7.37
CA LEU A 38 16.76 15.98 8.31
C LEU A 38 17.43 17.20 7.63
N PRO A 39 17.40 18.40 8.25
CA PRO A 39 17.99 19.61 7.67
C PRO A 39 19.49 19.52 7.38
N ASP A 40 20.21 18.68 8.12
CA ASP A 40 21.64 18.38 7.93
C ASP A 40 21.90 17.40 6.76
N GLY A 41 20.85 17.00 6.02
CA GLY A 41 20.91 16.06 4.93
C GLY A 41 20.94 14.59 5.37
N THR A 42 20.95 14.29 6.67
CA THR A 42 20.96 12.92 7.15
C THR A 42 19.57 12.27 7.04
N ILE A 43 19.55 10.96 6.77
CA ILE A 43 18.31 10.17 6.72
C ILE A 43 18.20 9.31 7.98
N ARG A 44 17.05 9.37 8.65
CA ARG A 44 16.70 8.47 9.76
C ARG A 44 15.49 7.63 9.39
N VAL A 45 15.55 6.34 9.66
CA VAL A 45 14.44 5.42 9.38
C VAL A 45 13.82 4.96 10.70
N ALA A 46 12.50 5.08 10.79
CA ALA A 46 11.70 4.46 11.83
C ALA A 46 10.98 3.25 11.23
N HIS A 47 11.08 2.10 11.90
CA HIS A 47 10.45 0.86 11.48
C HIS A 47 9.24 0.58 12.36
N GLY A 48 8.06 0.43 11.77
CA GLY A 48 6.83 0.02 12.45
C GLY A 48 6.48 -1.42 12.06
N THR A 49 5.82 -2.14 12.96
CA THR A 49 5.11 -3.39 12.60
C THR A 49 3.72 -3.34 13.20
N GLU A 50 2.71 -3.75 12.44
CA GLU A 50 1.35 -3.97 12.96
C GLU A 50 1.17 -5.39 13.51
N ALA A 51 2.15 -6.26 13.27
CA ALA A 51 2.20 -7.63 13.75
C ALA A 51 2.75 -7.75 15.18
N GLY A 52 2.50 -8.91 15.79
CA GLY A 52 2.93 -9.22 17.15
C GLY A 52 2.51 -8.12 18.14
N CYS A 53 3.50 -7.48 18.77
CA CYS A 53 3.27 -6.40 19.73
C CYS A 53 3.14 -5.00 19.13
N GLY A 54 3.09 -4.87 17.80
CA GLY A 54 2.58 -3.66 17.15
C GLY A 54 3.35 -2.36 17.43
N GLY A 55 4.68 -2.43 17.55
CA GLY A 55 5.54 -1.34 18.03
C GLY A 55 6.32 -0.60 16.94
N TRP A 56 7.01 0.46 17.34
CA TRP A 56 7.96 1.23 16.52
C TRP A 56 9.38 1.02 17.01
N ARG A 57 10.32 0.77 16.10
CA ARG A 57 11.74 0.74 16.35
C ARG A 57 12.41 1.95 15.70
N VAL A 58 13.12 2.74 16.52
CA VAL A 58 13.97 3.84 16.05
C VAL A 58 15.38 3.56 16.57
N GLY A 59 16.30 3.27 15.65
CA GLY A 59 17.61 2.73 16.02
C GLY A 59 17.48 1.39 16.75
N THR A 60 17.96 1.33 18.00
CA THR A 60 17.89 0.14 18.88
C THR A 60 16.69 0.16 19.83
N VAL A 61 15.95 1.27 19.92
CA VAL A 61 14.86 1.43 20.88
C VAL A 61 13.53 1.03 20.27
N VAL A 62 12.80 0.14 20.95
CA VAL A 62 11.42 -0.22 20.61
C VAL A 62 10.45 0.54 21.53
N ARG A 63 9.45 1.17 20.93
CA ARG A 63 8.42 1.97 21.60
C ARG A 63 7.03 1.51 21.23
N GLY A 64 6.08 1.77 22.12
CA GLY A 64 4.67 1.50 21.90
C GLY A 64 4.26 0.05 22.23
N LYS A 65 2.94 -0.16 22.23
CA LYS A 65 2.25 -1.43 22.44
C LYS A 65 1.42 -1.81 21.21
N ARG A 66 0.73 -2.95 21.21
CA ARG A 66 -0.10 -3.41 20.09
C ARG A 66 -1.02 -2.30 19.56
N GLY A 67 -1.05 -2.12 18.24
CA GLY A 67 -1.85 -1.10 17.54
C GLY A 67 -1.23 0.31 17.51
N THR A 68 -0.09 0.54 18.18
CA THR A 68 0.57 1.85 18.16
C THR A 68 1.14 2.18 16.79
N ALA A 69 1.65 1.16 16.07
CA ALA A 69 2.04 1.27 14.66
C ALA A 69 0.94 1.90 13.81
N THR A 70 -0.26 1.32 13.86
CA THR A 70 -1.43 1.79 13.11
C THR A 70 -1.77 3.25 13.40
N ILE A 71 -1.70 3.70 14.66
CA ILE A 71 -2.00 5.09 15.04
C ILE A 71 -1.02 6.05 14.37
N VAL A 72 0.28 5.77 14.43
CA VAL A 72 1.31 6.62 13.83
C VAL A 72 1.20 6.62 12.31
N VAL A 73 0.97 5.45 11.69
CA VAL A 73 0.78 5.36 10.23
C VAL A 73 -0.46 6.14 9.79
N LYS A 74 -1.59 6.04 10.50
CA LYS A 74 -2.79 6.85 10.24
C LYS A 74 -2.51 8.35 10.36
N ARG A 75 -1.71 8.76 11.36
CA ARG A 75 -1.31 10.16 11.50
C ARG A 75 -0.38 10.63 10.38
N PHE A 76 0.57 9.79 9.97
CA PHE A 76 1.46 10.06 8.84
C PHE A 76 0.67 10.25 7.53
N THR A 77 -0.20 9.29 7.22
CA THR A 77 -1.03 9.34 6.01
C THR A 77 -1.98 10.53 6.01
N GLY A 78 -2.52 10.91 7.17
CA GLY A 78 -3.31 12.13 7.35
C GLY A 78 -2.53 13.42 7.04
N LEU A 79 -1.32 13.58 7.62
CA LEU A 79 -0.44 14.72 7.34
C LEU A 79 0.00 14.78 5.88
N LEU A 80 0.33 13.62 5.29
CA LEU A 80 0.69 13.51 3.89
C LEU A 80 -0.47 13.95 2.98
N ARG A 81 -1.71 13.56 3.32
CA ARG A 81 -2.93 13.98 2.59
C ARG A 81 -3.12 15.49 2.65
N GLU A 82 -3.06 16.07 3.86
CA GLU A 82 -3.24 17.51 4.08
C GLU A 82 -2.21 18.33 3.31
N GLN A 83 -0.95 17.90 3.32
CA GLN A 83 0.06 18.60 2.54
C GLN A 83 -0.20 18.48 1.04
N ARG A 84 -0.53 17.28 0.55
CA ARG A 84 -0.76 17.04 -0.88
C ARG A 84 -1.99 17.77 -1.41
N SER A 85 -2.99 18.08 -0.58
CA SER A 85 -4.17 18.84 -1.03
C SER A 85 -3.87 20.29 -1.39
N THR A 86 -2.73 20.83 -0.92
CA THR A 86 -2.30 22.23 -1.20
C THR A 86 -1.13 22.31 -2.17
N MET A 87 -0.63 21.16 -2.64
CA MET A 87 0.54 21.07 -3.51
C MET A 87 0.17 20.44 -4.86
N THR A 88 0.97 20.73 -5.88
CA THR A 88 0.86 20.05 -7.18
C THR A 88 1.82 18.84 -7.21
N PRO A 89 1.39 17.68 -7.73
CA PRO A 89 2.28 16.55 -7.90
C PRO A 89 3.49 16.90 -8.79
N PRO A 90 4.68 16.32 -8.54
CA PRO A 90 5.81 16.50 -9.45
C PRO A 90 5.50 15.87 -10.82
N PRO A 91 6.21 16.27 -11.89
CA PRO A 91 6.07 15.61 -13.19
C PRO A 91 6.26 14.10 -13.08
N ALA A 92 5.29 13.34 -13.59
CA ALA A 92 5.33 11.89 -13.55
C ALA A 92 6.54 11.37 -14.34
N LYS A 93 7.30 10.46 -13.74
CA LYS A 93 8.39 9.77 -14.44
C LYS A 93 7.79 8.57 -15.16
N SER A 94 7.49 8.74 -16.43
CA SER A 94 6.93 7.67 -17.27
C SER A 94 7.92 6.52 -17.43
N LYS A 95 7.79 5.51 -16.57
CA LYS A 95 8.48 4.23 -16.71
C LYS A 95 7.45 3.11 -16.56
N PRO A 96 7.41 2.15 -17.51
CA PRO A 96 6.56 0.97 -17.37
C PRO A 96 6.85 0.26 -16.05
N LEU A 97 5.79 -0.17 -15.36
CA LEU A 97 5.90 -0.92 -14.12
C LEU A 97 6.07 -2.41 -14.46
N ALA A 98 7.06 -3.05 -13.83
CA ALA A 98 7.31 -4.47 -14.03
C ALA A 98 6.38 -5.30 -13.14
N CYS A 99 5.91 -6.43 -13.66
CA CYS A 99 5.20 -7.41 -12.84
C CYS A 99 6.15 -8.02 -11.81
N PRO A 100 5.67 -8.33 -10.59
CA PRO A 100 6.47 -9.04 -9.61
C PRO A 100 6.86 -10.41 -10.16
N ARG A 101 8.04 -10.92 -9.75
CA ARG A 101 8.47 -12.27 -10.13
C ARG A 101 7.50 -13.31 -9.54
N ALA A 102 7.23 -14.37 -10.30
CA ALA A 102 6.43 -15.49 -9.80
C ALA A 102 7.02 -16.03 -8.48
N GLY A 103 6.17 -16.28 -7.49
CA GLY A 103 6.59 -16.74 -6.16
C GLY A 103 7.18 -15.67 -5.25
N SER A 104 7.49 -14.47 -5.76
CA SER A 104 7.74 -13.31 -4.91
C SER A 104 6.38 -12.84 -4.40
N MET A 105 6.02 -13.25 -3.17
CA MET A 105 5.17 -12.38 -2.38
C MET A 105 6.00 -11.11 -2.20
N THR A 106 5.74 -10.08 -3.01
CA THR A 106 6.12 -8.74 -2.61
C THR A 106 5.36 -8.50 -1.32
N ARG A 107 5.95 -8.85 -0.17
CA ARG A 107 5.60 -8.25 1.12
C ARG A 107 5.50 -6.77 0.76
N ALA A 108 4.29 -6.23 0.76
CA ALA A 108 4.00 -4.94 0.17
C ALA A 108 4.74 -3.87 0.99
N THR A 109 6.04 -3.70 0.74
CA THR A 109 6.84 -2.62 1.29
C THR A 109 6.59 -1.42 0.40
N LEU A 110 5.35 -0.96 0.44
CA LEU A 110 4.86 0.03 -0.48
C LEU A 110 4.03 0.99 0.37
N LEU A 111 4.47 2.24 0.40
CA LEU A 111 3.85 3.32 1.16
C LEU A 111 2.33 3.18 1.09
N ARG A 112 1.64 3.21 2.23
CA ARG A 112 0.18 3.42 2.24
C ARG A 112 -0.07 4.73 1.49
N PRO A 113 -0.55 4.69 0.23
CA PRO A 113 -0.75 5.93 -0.48
C PRO A 113 -1.88 6.66 0.26
N ALA A 114 -1.71 7.97 0.45
CA ALA A 114 -2.74 8.74 1.12
C ALA A 114 -3.97 8.84 0.20
N LEU A 115 -4.96 7.95 0.38
CA LEU A 115 -6.25 8.03 -0.32
C LEU A 115 -6.91 9.38 -0.04
N PRO A 116 -7.64 10.00 -0.98
CA PRO A 116 -7.87 9.53 -2.35
C PRO A 116 -6.59 9.56 -3.19
N VAL A 117 -6.40 8.55 -4.02
CA VAL A 117 -5.26 8.48 -4.94
C VAL A 117 -5.66 8.91 -6.34
N ARG A 118 -4.68 9.32 -7.14
CA ARG A 118 -4.80 9.41 -8.59
C ARG A 118 -3.67 8.60 -9.22
N LEU A 119 -4.02 7.65 -10.07
CA LEU A 119 -3.03 6.83 -10.76
C LEU A 119 -2.36 7.63 -11.89
N ALA A 120 -1.03 7.57 -11.93
CA ALA A 120 -0.22 8.06 -13.04
C ALA A 120 0.15 6.93 -13.99
N HIS A 121 0.51 5.77 -13.43
CA HIS A 121 0.82 4.55 -14.18
C HIS A 121 0.23 3.35 -13.46
N ALA A 122 -0.25 2.38 -14.22
CA ALA A 122 -0.66 1.10 -13.68
C ALA A 122 -0.51 -0.01 -14.72
N THR A 123 -0.15 -1.20 -14.25
CA THR A 123 -0.02 -2.41 -15.05
C THR A 123 -0.79 -3.53 -14.36
N LEU A 124 -1.68 -4.19 -15.11
CA LEU A 124 -2.33 -5.42 -14.67
C LEU A 124 -1.49 -6.62 -15.09
N CYS A 125 -1.08 -7.40 -14.11
CA CYS A 125 -0.34 -8.64 -14.24
C CYS A 125 -1.29 -9.81 -13.99
N VAL A 126 -1.30 -10.79 -14.88
CA VAL A 126 -2.18 -11.97 -14.80
C VAL A 126 -1.33 -13.22 -14.90
N THR A 127 -1.48 -14.14 -13.95
CA THR A 127 -0.85 -15.45 -14.04
C THR A 127 -1.67 -16.36 -14.96
N VAL A 128 -1.02 -16.90 -15.99
CA VAL A 128 -1.61 -17.83 -16.98
C VAL A 128 -0.70 -19.05 -17.08
N GLY A 129 -1.07 -20.13 -16.39
CA GLY A 129 -0.19 -21.29 -16.24
C GLY A 129 1.13 -20.89 -15.55
N PRO A 130 2.30 -21.24 -16.11
CA PRO A 130 3.61 -20.85 -15.55
C PRO A 130 4.03 -19.42 -15.90
N ALA A 131 3.31 -18.72 -16.79
CA ALA A 131 3.67 -17.40 -17.28
C ALA A 131 2.93 -16.29 -16.52
N ILE A 132 3.56 -15.11 -16.47
CA ILE A 132 2.89 -13.86 -16.09
C ILE A 132 2.77 -13.01 -17.35
N VAL A 133 1.54 -12.75 -17.77
CA VAL A 133 1.25 -11.79 -18.83
C VAL A 133 0.93 -10.43 -18.22
N ARG A 134 1.18 -9.36 -18.97
CA ARG A 134 0.98 -7.99 -18.50
C ARG A 134 0.24 -7.15 -19.53
N SER A 135 -0.62 -6.26 -19.04
CA SER A 135 -1.17 -5.16 -19.82
C SER A 135 -1.04 -3.88 -19.04
N ASP A 136 -0.47 -2.86 -19.67
CA ASP A 136 -0.52 -1.51 -19.13
C ASP A 136 -1.97 -0.98 -19.23
N LEU A 137 -2.34 -0.13 -18.27
CA LEU A 137 -3.64 0.52 -18.23
C LEU A 137 -3.57 1.85 -18.96
N THR A 138 -4.58 2.13 -19.78
CA THR A 138 -4.74 3.43 -20.41
C THR A 138 -5.18 4.49 -19.39
N ARG A 139 -5.08 5.77 -19.76
CA ARG A 139 -5.55 6.89 -18.91
C ARG A 139 -7.00 6.72 -18.49
N GLN A 140 -7.88 6.39 -19.44
CA GLN A 140 -9.31 6.21 -19.20
C GLN A 140 -9.58 5.02 -18.26
N GLU A 141 -8.85 3.92 -18.43
CA GLU A 141 -8.96 2.74 -17.55
C GLU A 141 -8.52 3.07 -16.12
N MET A 142 -7.40 3.79 -15.98
CA MET A 142 -6.91 4.27 -14.68
C MET A 142 -7.89 5.22 -14.02
N ASP A 143 -8.52 6.14 -14.75
CA ASP A 143 -9.49 7.09 -14.17
C ASP A 143 -10.74 6.36 -13.65
N ILE A 144 -11.23 5.33 -14.34
CA ILE A 144 -12.34 4.47 -13.87
C ILE A 144 -11.96 3.72 -12.59
N ILE A 145 -10.80 3.03 -12.61
CA ILE A 145 -10.32 2.26 -11.45
C ILE A 145 -10.07 3.17 -10.26
N THR A 146 -9.46 4.34 -10.49
CA THR A 146 -9.19 5.33 -9.45
C THR A 146 -10.47 5.83 -8.80
N ALA A 147 -11.48 6.19 -9.60
CA ALA A 147 -12.76 6.66 -9.09
C ALA A 147 -13.44 5.60 -8.22
N ASP A 148 -13.44 4.35 -8.68
CA ASP A 148 -14.02 3.24 -7.94
C ASP A 148 -13.25 2.88 -6.67
N LEU A 149 -11.91 2.85 -6.75
CA LEU A 149 -11.02 2.63 -5.61
C LEU A 149 -11.26 3.67 -4.52
N ASN A 150 -11.33 4.94 -4.87
CA ASN A 150 -11.57 6.02 -3.91
C ASN A 150 -12.97 5.98 -3.29
N ALA A 151 -13.96 5.44 -4.00
CA ALA A 151 -15.34 5.34 -3.52
C ALA A 151 -15.59 4.08 -2.66
N HIS A 152 -14.87 2.98 -2.93
CA HIS A 152 -15.19 1.66 -2.36
C HIS A 152 -14.03 0.95 -1.64
N ALA A 153 -12.84 1.56 -1.55
CA ALA A 153 -11.76 1.04 -0.72
C ALA A 153 -12.20 0.95 0.76
N GLY A 154 -11.97 -0.22 1.37
CA GLY A 154 -12.28 -0.48 2.78
C GLY A 154 -13.74 -0.71 3.12
N ILE A 155 -14.63 -0.73 2.13
CA ILE A 155 -16.04 -1.10 2.32
C ILE A 155 -16.21 -2.62 2.24
N SER A 156 -15.42 -3.29 1.38
CA SER A 156 -15.49 -4.73 1.24
C SER A 156 -14.83 -5.41 2.43
N GLN A 157 -15.49 -6.42 2.99
CA GLN A 157 -14.84 -7.37 3.90
C GLN A 157 -14.58 -8.65 3.11
N PHE A 158 -13.33 -9.13 3.14
CA PHE A 158 -13.04 -10.48 2.69
C PHE A 158 -13.66 -11.45 3.70
N ASP A 159 -14.65 -12.23 3.27
CA ASP A 159 -15.40 -13.16 4.14
C ASP A 159 -14.67 -14.50 4.36
N GLY A 160 -13.46 -14.65 3.81
CA GLY A 160 -12.66 -15.86 3.90
C GLY A 160 -13.09 -16.98 2.95
N ARG A 161 -14.17 -16.81 2.17
CA ARG A 161 -14.73 -17.87 1.33
C ARG A 161 -14.28 -17.70 -0.11
N CYS A 162 -13.31 -18.52 -0.50
CA CYS A 162 -12.80 -18.56 -1.85
C CYS A 162 -13.39 -19.75 -2.61
N PRO A 163 -14.05 -19.54 -3.77
CA PRO A 163 -14.41 -20.67 -4.61
C PRO A 163 -13.11 -21.37 -5.06
N LEU A 164 -13.08 -22.70 -4.95
CA LEU A 164 -11.92 -23.59 -5.20
C LEU A 164 -11.31 -23.45 -6.60
N ASN A 165 -12.00 -22.77 -7.51
CA ASN A 165 -11.62 -22.52 -8.90
C ASN A 165 -11.21 -21.06 -9.20
N SER A 166 -10.97 -20.22 -8.18
CA SER A 166 -10.44 -18.86 -8.35
C SER A 166 -8.94 -18.88 -8.73
N ARG A 167 -8.62 -19.47 -9.89
CA ARG A 167 -7.24 -19.78 -10.30
C ARG A 167 -6.49 -18.63 -10.95
N SER A 168 -7.15 -17.55 -11.35
CA SER A 168 -6.44 -16.40 -11.94
C SER A 168 -5.98 -15.45 -10.84
N ARG A 169 -4.73 -15.60 -10.41
CA ARG A 169 -4.05 -14.56 -9.61
C ARG A 169 -3.81 -13.34 -10.51
N ARG A 170 -4.33 -12.20 -10.08
CA ARG A 170 -4.18 -10.90 -10.73
C ARG A 170 -3.54 -9.92 -9.76
N ILE A 171 -2.63 -9.12 -10.28
CA ILE A 171 -1.88 -8.14 -9.51
C ILE A 171 -1.91 -6.83 -10.28
N ILE A 172 -2.27 -5.73 -9.63
CA ILE A 172 -2.10 -4.38 -10.17
C ILE A 172 -0.84 -3.82 -9.53
N VAL A 173 0.14 -3.47 -10.36
CA VAL A 173 1.29 -2.67 -9.95
C VAL A 173 1.00 -1.24 -10.38
N ALA A 174 0.98 -0.30 -9.45
CA ALA A 174 0.55 1.07 -9.68
C ALA A 174 1.54 2.08 -9.13
N GLU A 175 1.54 3.27 -9.74
CA GLU A 175 2.25 4.45 -9.28
C GLU A 175 1.26 5.63 -9.26
N THR A 176 1.19 6.36 -8.15
CA THR A 176 0.38 7.58 -8.03
C THR A 176 1.03 8.74 -8.80
N ASP A 177 0.28 9.81 -9.04
CA ASP A 177 0.84 11.09 -9.52
C ASP A 177 1.92 11.69 -8.61
N TRP A 178 1.93 11.31 -7.34
CA TRP A 178 3.00 11.65 -6.39
C TRP A 178 4.24 10.74 -6.48
N GLY A 179 4.22 9.72 -7.34
CA GLY A 179 5.28 8.73 -7.46
C GLY A 179 5.24 7.63 -6.40
N ASP A 180 4.16 7.53 -5.61
CA ASP A 180 4.03 6.42 -4.66
C ASP A 180 3.74 5.15 -5.41
N ARG A 181 4.60 4.15 -5.26
CA ARG A 181 4.39 2.84 -5.84
C ARG A 181 3.63 1.97 -4.89
N PHE A 182 2.70 1.18 -5.44
CA PHE A 182 1.98 0.18 -4.69
C PHE A 182 1.54 -1.01 -5.53
N VAL A 183 1.24 -2.11 -4.83
CA VAL A 183 0.79 -3.35 -5.42
C VAL A 183 -0.54 -3.71 -4.77
N MET A 184 -1.53 -4.04 -5.61
CA MET A 184 -2.80 -4.61 -5.17
C MET A 184 -2.89 -6.03 -5.70
N GLU A 185 -3.16 -6.97 -4.81
CA GLU A 185 -3.30 -8.37 -5.16
C GLU A 185 -4.75 -8.81 -5.05
N THR A 186 -5.24 -9.55 -6.04
CA THR A 186 -6.57 -10.14 -5.93
C THR A 186 -6.55 -11.38 -5.06
N THR A 187 -7.49 -11.45 -4.13
CA THR A 187 -7.86 -12.65 -3.40
C THR A 187 -9.37 -12.80 -3.54
N CYS A 188 -9.77 -13.82 -4.30
CA CYS A 188 -11.17 -14.26 -4.39
C CYS A 188 -12.13 -13.16 -4.86
N GLY A 189 -11.68 -12.37 -5.85
CA GLY A 189 -12.45 -11.28 -6.46
C GLY A 189 -12.34 -9.94 -5.73
N THR A 190 -11.85 -9.93 -4.50
CA THR A 190 -11.47 -8.70 -3.77
C THR A 190 -10.00 -8.39 -3.98
N TRP A 191 -9.61 -7.14 -3.76
CA TRP A 191 -8.24 -6.67 -3.93
C TRP A 191 -7.70 -6.15 -2.60
N LEU A 192 -6.59 -6.70 -2.14
CA LEU A 192 -5.89 -6.17 -0.97
C LEU A 192 -5.17 -4.87 -1.36
N ILE A 193 -5.55 -3.77 -0.72
CA ILE A 193 -4.93 -2.45 -0.90
C ILE A 193 -3.77 -2.31 0.11
N PRO A 194 -2.74 -1.49 -0.18
CA PRO A 194 -1.62 -1.25 0.75
C PRO A 194 -1.98 -0.81 2.18
N ASP A 195 -3.18 -0.23 2.39
CA ASP A 195 -3.66 0.15 3.72
C ASP A 195 -4.33 -1.00 4.48
N GLU A 196 -4.22 -2.23 3.97
CA GLU A 196 -4.85 -3.47 4.45
C GLU A 196 -6.37 -3.45 4.42
N SER A 197 -6.93 -2.43 3.77
CA SER A 197 -8.32 -2.46 3.40
C SER A 197 -8.50 -3.34 2.16
N TRP A 198 -9.73 -3.83 1.97
CA TRP A 198 -10.10 -4.56 0.78
C TRP A 198 -10.91 -3.65 -0.14
N TRP A 199 -10.61 -3.73 -1.43
CA TRP A 199 -11.44 -3.14 -2.47
C TRP A 199 -12.19 -4.24 -3.19
N GLY A 200 -13.52 -4.18 -3.07
CA GLY A 200 -14.44 -4.93 -3.91
C GLY A 200 -14.79 -4.05 -5.12
N PRO A 201 -14.19 -4.25 -6.30
CA PRO A 201 -14.50 -3.46 -7.47
C PRO A 201 -15.97 -3.55 -7.80
N ASN A 202 -16.58 -2.43 -8.19
CA ASN A 202 -17.95 -2.46 -8.68
C ASN A 202 -18.04 -3.25 -10.00
N ALA A 203 -19.26 -3.47 -10.50
CA ALA A 203 -19.48 -4.23 -11.74
C ALA A 203 -18.72 -3.64 -12.94
N LYS A 204 -18.67 -2.31 -13.08
CA LYS A 204 -17.97 -1.62 -14.17
C LYS A 204 -16.45 -1.85 -14.09
N SER A 205 -15.84 -1.66 -12.92
CA SER A 205 -14.41 -1.92 -12.70
C SER A 205 -14.07 -3.40 -12.89
N THR A 206 -14.94 -4.31 -12.44
CA THR A 206 -14.77 -5.75 -12.61
C THR A 206 -14.73 -6.13 -14.10
N HIS A 207 -15.72 -5.70 -14.88
CA HIS A 207 -15.74 -5.93 -16.33
C HIS A 207 -14.54 -5.33 -17.04
N LEU A 208 -14.09 -4.14 -16.62
CA LEU A 208 -12.91 -3.50 -17.18
C LEU A 208 -11.64 -4.30 -16.89
N LEU A 209 -11.43 -4.73 -15.64
CA LEU A 209 -10.28 -5.55 -15.24
C LEU A 209 -10.27 -6.89 -15.99
N ASP A 210 -11.43 -7.50 -16.22
CA ASP A 210 -11.56 -8.70 -17.05
C ASP A 210 -11.19 -8.44 -18.51
N ALA A 211 -11.61 -7.31 -19.09
CA ALA A 211 -11.25 -6.94 -20.45
C ALA A 211 -9.74 -6.70 -20.61
N ILE A 212 -9.12 -6.00 -19.66
CA ILE A 212 -7.66 -5.79 -19.63
C ILE A 212 -6.92 -7.13 -19.47
N ALA A 213 -7.42 -8.02 -18.61
CA ALA A 213 -6.83 -9.34 -18.41
C ALA A 213 -6.86 -10.18 -19.69
N ARG A 214 -7.98 -10.16 -20.43
CA ARG A 214 -8.08 -10.82 -21.75
C ARG A 214 -7.17 -10.19 -22.79
N ARG A 215 -6.98 -8.87 -22.78
CA ARG A 215 -6.06 -8.16 -23.69
C ARG A 215 -4.59 -8.58 -23.48
N ALA A 216 -4.22 -8.99 -22.26
CA ALA A 216 -2.86 -9.40 -21.94
C ALA A 216 -2.52 -10.83 -22.44
N GLN A 217 -3.52 -11.65 -22.75
CA GLN A 217 -3.40 -13.04 -23.19
C GLN A 217 -3.30 -13.13 -24.71
#